data_AF-A0AAU2N484-F1
#
_entry.id   AF-A0AAU2N484-F1
#
_cell.length_a   1.000
_cell.length_b   1.000
_cell.length_c   1.000
_cell.angle_alpha   90.00
_cell.angle_beta   90.00
_cell.angle_gamma   90.00
#
_symmetry.space_group_name_H-M   'P 1'
#
loop_
_entity.id
_entity.type
_entity.pdbx_description
1 polymer ?
#
loop_
_entity_poly.entity_id
_entity_poly.type
_entity_poly.pdbx_seq_one_letter_code
_entity_poly.pdbx_strand_id
1 'polypeptide(L)'
;MTRTNSGVRWIHTIPIAIGIICGILMWHMAVPRLITQLTGVDGTFLAERCTWGDLDSDGEQTMTCAGDFTATDGSLALPGIEIDGVFDEWPEEPVSARVSGPSADHAVQMEFGASLAAIGMGLTAFAFPAWALTAATRDALDRRRRRRNSPPQSVGHDADSWGPLPSA
;
A
#
# COMPACT_ATOMS: atom_id res chain seq x y z
N MET A 1 -24.02 15.16 36.34
CA MET A 1 -22.87 15.45 35.47
C MET A 1 -22.31 14.14 34.94
N THR A 2 -22.69 13.74 33.73
CA THR A 2 -22.11 12.59 33.02
C THR A 2 -21.68 13.07 31.65
N ARG A 3 -20.36 13.25 31.52
CA ARG A 3 -19.65 13.77 30.35
C ARG A 3 -19.65 12.67 29.29
N THR A 4 -20.46 12.82 28.24
CA THR A 4 -20.39 12.01 27.03
C THR A 4 -19.11 12.36 26.27
N ASN A 5 -18.01 11.69 26.62
CA ASN A 5 -16.73 11.81 25.93
C ASN A 5 -16.66 10.81 24.76
N SER A 6 -16.27 11.33 23.60
CA SER A 6 -15.89 10.65 22.36
C SER A 6 -16.86 9.59 21.80
N GLY A 7 -17.94 10.08 21.19
CA GLY A 7 -18.77 9.31 20.27
C GLY A 7 -18.08 8.99 18.94
N VAL A 8 -16.91 8.35 18.97
CA VAL A 8 -16.50 7.50 17.84
C VAL A 8 -17.12 6.14 18.14
N ARG A 9 -18.26 5.84 17.51
CA ARG A 9 -18.91 4.53 17.65
C ARG A 9 -17.86 3.48 17.31
N TRP A 10 -17.53 2.60 18.25
CA TRP A 10 -16.55 1.50 18.11
C TRP A 10 -16.73 0.68 16.82
N ILE A 11 -17.97 0.61 16.33
CA ILE A 11 -18.37 0.05 15.04
C ILE A 11 -17.65 0.65 13.82
N HIS A 12 -17.17 1.89 13.87
CA HIS A 12 -16.40 2.52 12.80
C HIS A 12 -14.89 2.44 13.02
N THR A 13 -14.42 2.32 14.26
CA THR A 13 -12.99 2.25 14.57
C THR A 13 -12.39 0.90 14.17
N ILE A 14 -13.14 -0.18 14.36
CA ILE A 14 -12.70 -1.56 14.04
C ILE A 14 -12.33 -1.73 12.56
N PRO A 15 -13.18 -1.40 11.57
CA PRO A 15 -12.81 -1.57 10.17
C PRO A 15 -11.64 -0.66 9.74
N ILE A 16 -11.49 0.52 10.35
CA ILE A 16 -10.34 1.41 10.10
C ILE A 16 -9.05 0.75 10.61
N ALA A 17 -9.07 0.22 11.82
CA ALA A 17 -7.91 -0.46 12.39
C ALA A 17 -7.51 -1.69 11.58
N ILE A 18 -8.49 -2.51 11.14
CA ILE A 18 -8.25 -3.66 10.26
C ILE A 18 -7.63 -3.20 8.94
N GLY A 19 -8.18 -2.15 8.31
CA GLY A 19 -7.65 -1.61 7.06
C GLY A 19 -6.20 -1.11 7.20
N ILE A 20 -5.86 -0.44 8.31
CA ILE A 20 -4.48 0.02 8.58
C ILE A 20 -3.55 -1.17 8.77
N ILE A 21 -3.95 -2.18 9.56
CA ILE A 21 -3.12 -3.36 9.82
C ILE A 21 -2.90 -4.14 8.52
N CYS A 22 -3.94 -4.42 7.75
CA CYS A 22 -3.84 -5.07 6.45
C CYS A 22 -2.95 -4.26 5.48
N GLY A 23 -3.09 -2.93 5.46
CA GLY A 23 -2.27 -2.05 4.63
C GLY A 23 -0.79 -2.11 5.00
N ILE A 24 -0.46 -2.06 6.29
CA ILE A 24 0.92 -2.18 6.78
C ILE A 24 1.50 -3.56 6.43
N LEU A 25 0.72 -4.63 6.62
CA LEU A 25 1.15 -5.99 6.28
C LEU A 25 1.43 -6.16 4.78
N MET A 26 0.52 -5.68 3.92
CA MET A 26 0.74 -5.69 2.47
C MET A 26 1.97 -4.88 2.08
N TRP A 27 2.17 -3.73 2.71
CA TRP A 27 3.34 -2.89 2.44
C TRP A 27 4.64 -3.57 2.88
N HIS A 28 4.66 -4.25 4.04
CA HIS A 28 5.83 -5.01 4.49
C HIS A 28 6.19 -6.19 3.57
N MET A 29 5.22 -6.81 2.91
CA MET A 29 5.50 -7.85 1.92
C MET A 29 5.97 -7.26 0.57
N ALA A 30 5.40 -6.12 0.16
CA ALA A 30 5.72 -5.51 -1.14
C ALA A 30 7.06 -4.75 -1.15
N VAL A 31 7.44 -4.10 -0.05
CA VAL A 31 8.64 -3.26 0.03
C VAL A 31 9.94 -4.03 -0.22
N PRO A 32 10.18 -5.20 0.41
CA PRO A 32 11.40 -5.96 0.17
C PRO A 32 11.53 -6.35 -1.30
N ARG A 33 10.43 -6.77 -1.94
CA ARG A 33 10.42 -7.12 -3.37
C ARG A 33 10.77 -5.93 -4.24
N LEU A 34 10.22 -4.75 -3.94
CA LEU A 34 10.54 -3.51 -4.67
C LEU A 34 12.00 -3.08 -4.45
N ILE A 35 12.51 -3.18 -3.23
CA ILE A 35 13.91 -2.86 -2.92
C ILE A 35 14.83 -3.81 -3.69
N THR A 36 14.58 -5.12 -3.66
CA THR A 36 15.37 -6.10 -4.45
C THR A 36 15.29 -5.82 -5.95
N GLN A 37 14.13 -5.41 -6.46
CA GLN A 37 14.02 -5.00 -7.86
C GLN A 37 14.80 -3.73 -8.19
N LEU A 38 14.98 -2.78 -7.26
CA LEU A 38 15.69 -1.52 -7.51
C LEU A 38 17.18 -1.58 -7.21
N THR A 39 17.58 -2.28 -6.16
CA THR A 39 18.94 -2.30 -5.62
C THR A 39 19.55 -3.69 -5.54
N GLY A 40 18.83 -4.73 -5.98
CA GLY A 40 19.33 -6.10 -5.97
C GLY A 40 20.48 -6.30 -6.96
N VAL A 41 21.28 -7.33 -6.69
CA VAL A 41 22.38 -7.74 -7.56
C VAL A 41 21.79 -8.45 -8.76
N ASP A 42 22.15 -7.98 -9.95
CA ASP A 42 21.76 -8.58 -11.22
C ASP A 42 22.46 -9.92 -11.44
N GLY A 43 21.71 -10.91 -11.93
CA GLY A 43 22.25 -12.22 -12.24
C GLY A 43 21.31 -13.10 -13.04
N THR A 44 21.72 -14.35 -13.17
CA THR A 44 20.98 -15.40 -13.86
C THR A 44 20.60 -16.49 -12.88
N PHE A 45 19.34 -16.89 -12.92
CA PHE A 45 18.79 -18.01 -12.16
C PHE A 45 18.64 -19.22 -13.09
N LEU A 46 19.18 -20.37 -12.70
CA LEU A 46 19.03 -21.65 -13.37
C LEU A 46 18.08 -22.52 -12.53
N ALA A 47 16.89 -22.80 -13.06
CA ALA A 47 15.94 -23.66 -12.39
C ALA A 47 16.40 -25.13 -12.40
N GLU A 48 16.43 -25.78 -11.24
CA GLU A 48 16.75 -27.21 -11.13
C GLU A 48 15.52 -28.06 -10.81
N ARG A 49 14.65 -27.54 -9.93
CA ARG A 49 13.46 -28.24 -9.45
C ARG A 49 12.29 -27.29 -9.43
N CYS A 50 11.28 -27.58 -10.23
CA CYS A 50 10.02 -26.85 -10.21
C CYS A 50 8.89 -27.74 -9.70
N THR A 51 8.06 -27.17 -8.83
CA THR A 51 6.88 -27.82 -8.27
C THR A 51 5.67 -26.92 -8.48
N TRP A 52 4.57 -27.53 -8.93
CA TRP A 52 3.27 -26.85 -8.98
C TRP A 52 2.78 -26.57 -7.56
N GLY A 53 2.50 -25.31 -7.28
CA GLY A 53 1.90 -24.85 -6.04
C GLY A 53 0.40 -25.07 -6.01
N ASP A 54 -0.21 -24.61 -4.91
CA ASP A 54 -1.66 -24.59 -4.77
C ASP A 54 -2.28 -23.58 -5.76
N LEU A 55 -3.57 -23.79 -6.07
CA LEU A 55 -4.33 -22.82 -6.84
C LEU A 55 -4.39 -21.49 -6.08
N ASP A 56 -4.09 -20.41 -6.77
CA ASP A 56 -4.27 -19.07 -6.22
C ASP A 56 -5.76 -18.71 -6.10
N SER A 57 -6.03 -17.49 -5.63
CA SER A 57 -7.41 -17.02 -5.44
C SER A 57 -8.19 -16.87 -6.75
N ASP A 58 -7.50 -16.80 -7.88
CA ASP A 58 -8.07 -16.70 -9.22
C ASP A 58 -8.25 -18.09 -9.88
N GLY A 59 -7.82 -19.15 -9.20
CA GLY A 59 -7.91 -20.52 -9.68
C GLY A 59 -6.82 -20.87 -10.69
N GLU A 60 -5.72 -20.12 -10.70
CA GLU A 60 -4.54 -20.39 -11.52
C GLU A 60 -3.51 -21.16 -10.70
N GLN A 61 -2.89 -22.15 -11.33
CA GLN A 61 -1.81 -22.92 -10.72
C GLN A 61 -0.50 -22.18 -10.97
N THR A 62 0.16 -21.74 -9.90
CA THR A 62 1.47 -21.11 -10.01
C THR A 62 2.56 -22.16 -9.79
N MET A 63 3.62 -22.13 -10.59
CA MET A 63 4.77 -23.00 -10.42
C MET A 63 5.85 -22.27 -9.63
N THR A 64 6.35 -22.91 -8.57
CA THR A 64 7.52 -22.44 -7.82
C THR A 64 8.74 -23.24 -8.24
N CYS A 65 9.81 -22.53 -8.62
CA CYS A 65 11.08 -23.16 -9.00
C CYS A 65 12.17 -22.86 -7.96
N ALA A 66 13.00 -23.85 -7.70
CA ALA A 66 14.21 -23.76 -6.90
C ALA A 66 15.43 -24.13 -7.76
N GLY A 67 16.55 -23.48 -7.50
CA GLY A 67 17.77 -23.67 -8.29
C GLY A 67 18.87 -22.69 -7.89
N ASP A 68 19.78 -22.45 -8.81
CA ASP A 68 21.01 -21.73 -8.52
C ASP A 68 21.01 -20.34 -9.14
N PHE A 69 21.45 -19.35 -8.37
CA PHE A 69 21.65 -17.99 -8.85
C PHE A 69 23.12 -17.65 -8.95
N THR A 70 23.49 -17.03 -10.06
CA THR A 70 24.84 -16.50 -10.28
C THR A 70 24.75 -15.03 -10.67
N ALA A 71 25.43 -14.16 -9.91
CA ALA A 71 25.50 -12.76 -10.25
C ALA A 71 26.29 -12.53 -11.54
N THR A 72 25.86 -11.57 -12.36
CA THR A 72 26.48 -11.27 -13.66
C THR A 72 27.92 -10.78 -13.54
N ASP A 73 28.24 -10.11 -12.43
CA ASP A 73 29.60 -9.65 -12.10
C ASP A 73 30.48 -10.74 -11.46
N GLY A 74 29.92 -11.94 -11.23
CA GLY A 74 30.58 -13.05 -10.55
C GLY A 74 30.86 -12.81 -9.06
N SER A 75 30.26 -11.77 -8.46
CA SER A 75 30.49 -11.42 -7.05
C SER A 75 29.92 -12.43 -6.06
N LEU A 76 28.84 -13.12 -6.45
CA LEU A 76 28.16 -14.10 -5.61
C LEU A 76 27.48 -15.19 -6.44
N ALA A 77 27.40 -16.37 -5.84
CA ALA A 77 26.62 -17.51 -6.32
C ALA A 77 25.85 -18.11 -5.13
N LEU A 78 24.55 -18.29 -5.30
CA LEU A 78 23.64 -18.76 -4.26
C LEU A 78 22.98 -20.05 -4.74
N PRO A 79 23.32 -21.21 -4.14
CA PRO A 79 22.74 -22.47 -4.54
C PRO A 79 21.39 -22.72 -3.86
N GLY A 80 20.48 -23.38 -4.57
CA GLY A 80 19.22 -23.88 -4.02
C GLY A 80 18.25 -22.81 -3.49
N ILE A 81 18.27 -21.61 -4.05
CA ILE A 81 17.33 -20.53 -3.71
C ILE A 81 16.04 -20.67 -4.52
N GLU A 82 14.95 -20.10 -4.02
CA GLU A 82 13.67 -20.07 -4.72
C GLU A 82 13.56 -18.83 -5.61
N ILE A 83 12.78 -18.91 -6.69
CA ILE A 83 12.49 -17.73 -7.53
C ILE A 83 11.03 -17.29 -7.41
N ASP A 84 10.83 -16.04 -7.04
CA ASP A 84 9.55 -15.34 -7.00
C ASP A 84 9.22 -14.82 -8.40
N GLY A 85 8.69 -15.69 -9.24
CA GLY A 85 8.21 -15.41 -10.60
C GLY A 85 6.90 -16.13 -10.90
N VAL A 86 6.26 -15.77 -12.01
CA VAL A 86 5.13 -16.53 -12.54
C VAL A 86 5.66 -17.33 -13.72
N PHE A 87 5.64 -18.65 -13.58
CA PHE A 87 6.09 -19.58 -14.63
C PHE A 87 4.90 -20.42 -15.07
N ASP A 88 4.48 -20.23 -16.33
CA ASP A 88 3.45 -21.06 -16.96
C ASP A 88 4.00 -22.42 -17.38
N GLU A 89 5.31 -22.47 -17.64
CA GLU A 89 6.04 -23.66 -18.07
C GLU A 89 7.42 -23.72 -17.42
N TRP A 90 8.04 -24.89 -17.47
CA TRP A 90 9.39 -25.06 -16.95
C TRP A 90 10.37 -24.21 -17.78
N PRO A 91 11.16 -23.32 -17.17
CA PRO A 91 12.11 -22.50 -17.90
C PRO A 91 13.27 -23.36 -18.43
N GLU A 92 13.36 -23.53 -19.75
CA GLU A 92 14.45 -24.28 -20.40
C GLU A 92 15.77 -23.50 -20.42
N GLU A 93 15.69 -22.17 -20.33
CA GLU A 93 16.84 -21.27 -20.36
C GLU A 93 17.04 -20.54 -19.01
N PRO A 94 18.28 -20.12 -18.69
CA PRO A 94 18.54 -19.29 -17.52
C PRO A 94 17.75 -17.98 -17.55
N VAL A 95 17.10 -17.67 -16.44
CA VAL A 95 16.20 -16.52 -16.31
C VAL A 95 16.94 -15.34 -15.67
N SER A 96 16.72 -14.13 -16.19
CA SER A 96 17.26 -12.92 -15.56
C SER A 96 16.53 -12.63 -14.25
N ALA A 97 17.29 -12.54 -13.16
CA ALA A 97 16.74 -12.34 -11.82
C ALA A 97 17.62 -11.41 -10.98
N ARG A 98 17.07 -10.93 -9.86
CA ARG A 98 17.78 -10.13 -8.86
C ARG A 98 17.67 -10.74 -7.48
N VAL A 99 18.73 -10.64 -6.69
CA VAL A 99 18.73 -11.03 -5.27
C VAL A 99 19.07 -9.83 -4.39
N SER A 100 18.55 -9.82 -3.17
CA SER A 100 18.78 -8.70 -2.22
C SER A 100 20.22 -8.64 -1.70
N GLY A 101 20.95 -9.77 -1.76
CA GLY A 101 22.33 -9.88 -1.33
C GLY A 101 22.78 -11.32 -1.09
N PRO A 102 23.94 -11.51 -0.43
CA PRO A 102 24.55 -12.84 -0.21
C PRO A 102 23.78 -13.78 0.72
N SER A 103 22.81 -13.26 1.47
CA SER A 103 21.94 -14.02 2.37
C SER A 103 20.49 -14.06 1.88
N ALA A 104 20.29 -13.90 0.57
CA ALA A 104 18.97 -13.96 -0.02
C ALA A 104 18.56 -15.42 -0.20
N ASP A 105 17.39 -15.76 0.32
CA ASP A 105 16.77 -17.08 0.13
C ASP A 105 15.86 -17.11 -1.11
N HIS A 106 15.57 -15.94 -1.69
CA HIS A 106 14.71 -15.76 -2.85
C HIS A 106 15.35 -14.85 -3.90
N ALA A 107 15.19 -15.21 -5.18
CA ALA A 107 15.46 -14.39 -6.33
C ALA A 107 14.15 -13.82 -6.90
N VAL A 108 14.17 -12.59 -7.40
CA VAL A 108 13.01 -11.95 -8.02
C VAL A 108 13.22 -11.90 -9.52
N GLN A 109 12.29 -12.48 -10.28
CA GLN A 109 12.33 -12.43 -11.74
C GLN A 109 12.12 -10.99 -12.25
N MET A 110 12.93 -10.57 -13.21
CA MET A 110 12.81 -9.26 -13.85
C MET A 110 11.92 -9.35 -15.09
N GLU A 111 10.61 -9.50 -14.91
CA GLU A 111 9.66 -9.31 -16.00
C GLU A 111 9.44 -7.81 -16.23
N PHE A 112 10.04 -7.27 -17.29
CA PHE A 112 9.86 -5.86 -17.68
C PHE A 112 8.39 -5.49 -17.92
N GLY A 113 7.58 -6.44 -18.42
CA GLY A 113 6.14 -6.23 -18.67
C GLY A 113 5.31 -6.14 -17.39
N ALA A 114 5.46 -7.12 -16.50
CA ALA A 114 4.75 -7.15 -15.22
C ALA A 114 5.19 -6.03 -14.27
N SER A 115 6.48 -5.66 -14.29
CA SER A 115 7.02 -4.55 -13.48
C SER A 115 6.38 -3.21 -13.82
N LEU A 116 6.20 -2.88 -15.11
CA LEU A 116 5.55 -1.63 -15.52
C LEU A 116 4.07 -1.58 -15.13
N ALA A 117 3.37 -2.71 -15.25
CA ALA A 117 1.97 -2.81 -14.82
C ALA A 117 1.84 -2.66 -13.29
N ALA A 118 2.71 -3.32 -12.53
CA ALA A 118 2.72 -3.23 -11.07
C ALA A 118 3.12 -1.83 -10.58
N ILE A 119 4.10 -1.16 -11.20
CA ILE A 119 4.46 0.23 -10.89
C ILE A 119 3.31 1.18 -11.23
N GLY A 120 2.67 0.99 -12.39
CA GLY A 120 1.51 1.76 -12.81
C GLY A 120 0.33 1.61 -11.86
N MET A 121 0.03 0.38 -11.43
CA MET A 121 -1.02 0.10 -10.45
C MET A 121 -0.66 0.58 -9.04
N GLY A 122 0.60 0.48 -8.62
CA GLY A 122 1.06 1.04 -7.35
C GLY A 122 0.85 2.56 -7.31
N LEU A 123 1.22 3.26 -8.39
CA LEU A 123 1.02 4.71 -8.51
C LEU A 123 -0.48 5.09 -8.45
N THR A 124 -1.38 4.32 -9.07
CA THR A 124 -2.82 4.59 -8.97
C THR A 124 -3.40 4.24 -7.60
N ALA A 125 -2.91 3.19 -6.96
CA ALA A 125 -3.29 2.80 -5.60
C ALA A 125 -2.92 3.87 -4.56
N PHE A 126 -1.82 4.60 -4.75
CA PHE A 126 -1.46 5.75 -3.91
C PHE A 126 -2.10 7.07 -4.33
N ALA A 127 -2.48 7.23 -5.60
CA ALA A 127 -3.10 8.44 -6.11
C ALA A 127 -4.47 8.72 -5.43
N PHE A 128 -5.28 7.70 -5.18
CA PHE A 128 -6.59 7.87 -4.56
C PHE A 128 -6.53 8.28 -3.08
N PRO A 129 -5.75 7.61 -2.20
CA PRO A 129 -5.52 8.06 -0.83
C PRO A 129 -4.86 9.44 -0.76
N ALA A 130 -3.89 9.72 -1.63
CA ALA A 130 -3.24 11.04 -1.68
C ALA A 130 -4.23 12.13 -2.10
N TRP A 131 -5.09 11.88 -3.10
CA TRP A 131 -6.14 12.80 -3.49
C TRP A 131 -7.15 13.02 -2.37
N ALA A 132 -7.62 11.95 -1.70
CA ALA A 132 -8.57 12.03 -0.59
C ALA A 132 -7.99 12.84 0.60
N LEU A 133 -6.71 12.64 0.92
CA LEU A 133 -6.01 13.43 1.94
C LEU A 133 -5.88 14.90 1.53
N THR A 134 -5.58 15.16 0.26
CA THR A 134 -5.50 16.53 -0.29
C THR A 134 -6.86 17.23 -0.29
N ALA A 135 -7.94 16.50 -0.58
CA ALA A 135 -9.31 17.02 -0.52
C ALA A 135 -9.74 17.31 0.92
N ALA A 136 -9.46 16.40 1.87
CA ALA A 136 -9.76 16.59 3.27
C ALA A 136 -8.98 17.76 3.89
N THR A 137 -7.70 17.92 3.53
CA THR A 137 -6.88 19.05 3.98
C THR A 137 -7.35 20.38 3.38
N ARG A 138 -7.77 20.40 2.11
CA ARG A 138 -8.40 21.59 1.49
C ARG A 138 -9.70 21.97 2.19
N ASP A 139 -10.60 21.02 2.45
CA ASP A 139 -11.85 21.30 3.14
C ASP A 139 -11.60 21.78 4.59
N ALA A 140 -10.62 21.19 5.29
CA ALA A 140 -10.23 21.65 6.62
C ALA A 140 -9.65 23.07 6.63
N LEU A 141 -8.86 23.43 5.61
CA LEU A 141 -8.32 24.78 5.43
C LEU A 141 -9.41 25.79 5.07
N ASP A 142 -10.35 25.42 4.20
CA ASP A 142 -11.48 26.27 3.82
C ASP A 142 -12.43 26.50 4.99
N ARG A 143 -12.71 25.48 5.81
CA ARG A 143 -13.46 25.64 7.06
C ARG A 143 -12.74 26.57 8.04
N ARG A 144 -11.41 26.48 8.16
CA ARG A 144 -10.61 27.42 8.96
C ARG A 144 -10.68 28.85 8.43
N ARG A 145 -10.59 29.05 7.10
CA ARG A 145 -10.75 30.37 6.47
C ARG A 145 -12.13 30.95 6.69
N ARG A 146 -13.20 30.17 6.50
CA ARG A 146 -14.58 30.62 6.74
C ARG A 146 -14.79 31.04 8.19
N ARG A 147 -14.31 30.25 9.17
CA ARG A 147 -14.38 30.64 10.59
C ARG A 147 -13.60 31.92 10.92
N ARG A 148 -12.49 32.19 10.22
CA ARG A 148 -11.70 33.42 10.41
C ARG A 148 -12.34 34.63 9.73
N ASN A 149 -13.03 34.43 8.61
CA ASN A 149 -13.69 35.48 7.84
C ASN A 149 -15.17 35.68 8.19
N SER A 150 -15.73 34.85 9.08
CA SER A 150 -17.03 35.12 9.68
C SER A 150 -16.92 36.44 10.45
N PRO A 151 -17.62 37.51 10.02
CA PRO A 151 -17.69 38.70 10.85
C PRO A 151 -18.25 38.30 12.23
N PRO A 152 -17.81 38.94 13.32
CA PRO A 152 -18.45 38.73 14.61
C PRO A 152 -19.95 38.90 14.40
N GLN A 153 -20.75 37.93 14.86
CA GLN A 153 -22.20 38.11 14.93
C GLN A 153 -22.40 39.43 15.67
N SER A 154 -22.77 40.49 14.93
CA SER A 154 -23.42 41.63 15.53
C SER A 154 -24.64 41.01 16.18
N VAL A 155 -24.58 40.86 17.51
CA VAL A 155 -25.74 40.60 18.35
C VAL A 155 -26.72 41.68 17.93
N GLY A 156 -27.68 41.30 17.08
CA GLY A 156 -28.79 42.15 16.72
C GLY A 156 -29.47 42.44 18.03
N HIS A 157 -29.31 43.66 18.52
CA HIS A 157 -30.18 44.19 19.55
C HIS A 157 -31.55 44.23 18.89
N ASP A 158 -32.38 43.21 19.15
CA ASP A 158 -33.78 43.17 18.73
C ASP A 158 -34.48 44.38 19.34
N ALA A 159 -34.54 45.46 18.58
CA ALA A 159 -35.24 46.69 18.93
C ALA A 159 -36.78 46.49 18.98
N ASP A 160 -37.26 45.31 18.58
CA ASP A 160 -38.69 44.96 18.52
C ASP A 160 -39.13 43.98 19.62
N SER A 161 -38.25 43.67 20.58
CA SER A 161 -38.61 42.92 21.80
C SER A 161 -39.37 43.80 22.81
N TRP A 162 -40.53 44.33 22.42
CA TRP A 162 -41.48 44.93 23.35
C TRP A 162 -42.19 43.81 24.12
N GLY A 163 -41.74 43.56 25.35
CA GLY A 163 -42.40 42.62 26.26
C GLY A 163 -43.85 43.03 26.54
N PRO A 164 -44.73 42.07 26.89
CA PRO A 164 -46.13 42.37 27.20
C PRO A 164 -46.24 43.29 28.42
N LEU A 165 -47.02 44.37 28.28
CA LEU A 165 -47.32 45.33 29.34
C LEU A 165 -48.06 44.64 30.50
N PRO A 166 -47.75 45.00 31.76
CA PRO A 166 -48.47 44.48 32.92
C PRO A 166 -49.91 45.00 32.95
N SER A 167 -50.86 44.07 32.97
CA SER A 167 -52.28 44.35 33.24
C SER A 167 -52.45 44.74 34.71
N ALA A 168 -53.07 45.90 34.94
CA ALA A 168 -53.53 46.36 36.26
C ALA A 168 -54.81 45.65 36.71
#